data_AF-A0A9D1JN06-F1
#
_entry.id   AF-A0A9D1JN06-F1
#
_cell.length_a   1.000
_cell.length_b   1.000
_cell.length_c   1.000
_cell.angle_alpha   90.00
_cell.angle_beta   90.00
_cell.angle_gamma   90.00
#
_symmetry.space_group_name_H-M   'P 1'
#
loop_
_entity.id
_entity.type
_entity.pdbx_description
1 polymer ?
#
loop_
_entity_poly.entity_id
_entity_poly.type
_entity_poly.pdbx_seq_one_letter_code
_entity_poly.pdbx_strand_id
1 'polypeptide(L)' 'MIRKIIQIGNSWGVIIPLPILDLLKINPVMDKLEFSVEKDCIIVKKHKN' A
#
# COMPACT_ATOMS: atom_id res chain seq x y z
N MET A 1 13.75 1.36 -2.30
CA MET A 1 13.75 -0.07 -1.91
C MET A 1 13.13 -0.86 -3.06
N ILE A 2 13.80 -1.89 -3.56
CA ILE A 2 13.24 -2.77 -4.62
C ILE A 2 12.65 -4.00 -3.92
N ARG A 3 11.37 -4.30 -4.17
CA ARG A 3 10.66 -5.47 -3.63
C ARG A 3 9.92 -6.16 -4.78
N LYS A 4 9.82 -7.49 -4.70
CA LYS A 4 8.92 -8.27 -5.58
C LYS A 4 7.51 -8.24 -5.00
N ILE A 5 6.51 -8.29 -5.87
CA ILE A 5 5.14 -8.65 -5.48
C ILE A 5 5.13 -10.13 -5.03
N ILE A 6 4.28 -10.44 -4.07
CA ILE A 6 4.06 -11.79 -3.58
C ILE A 6 2.63 -12.21 -3.87
N GLN A 7 2.44 -13.51 -4.09
CA GLN A 7 1.11 -14.09 -4.22
C GLN A 7 0.48 -14.23 -2.83
N ILE A 8 -0.76 -13.77 -2.70
CA ILE A 8 -1.59 -13.88 -1.50
C ILE A 8 -2.93 -14.49 -1.94
N GLY A 9 -3.06 -15.81 -1.82
CA GLY A 9 -4.21 -16.55 -2.38
C GLY A 9 -4.30 -16.37 -3.90
N ASN A 10 -5.44 -15.90 -4.38
CA ASN A 10 -5.68 -15.57 -5.79
C ASN A 10 -5.33 -14.11 -6.16
N SER A 11 -4.69 -13.38 -5.25
CA SER A 11 -4.30 -11.99 -5.43
C SER A 11 -2.79 -11.81 -5.39
N TRP A 12 -2.33 -10.63 -5.81
CA TRP A 12 -0.95 -10.20 -5.68
C TRP A 12 -0.86 -9.02 -4.73
N GLY A 13 0.20 -8.95 -3.93
CA GLY A 13 0.42 -7.88 -2.96
C GLY A 13 1.87 -7.48 -2.84
N VAL A 14 2.09 -6.29 -2.28
CA VAL A 14 3.42 -5.80 -1.87
C VAL A 14 3.43 -5.77 -0.35
N ILE A 15 4.49 -6.29 0.27
CA ILE A 15 4.70 -6.14 1.71
C ILE A 15 5.23 -4.72 1.98
N ILE A 16 4.45 -3.92 2.69
CA ILE A 16 4.84 -2.59 3.15
C ILE A 16 5.45 -2.72 4.55
N PRO A 17 6.74 -2.35 4.76
CA PRO A 17 7.33 -2.38 6.10
C PRO A 17 6.63 -1.42 7.06
N LEU A 18 6.50 -1.81 8.34
CA LEU A 18 5.89 -0.99 9.40
C LEU A 18 6.44 0.44 9.46
N PRO A 19 7.78 0.70 9.37
CA PRO A 19 8.29 2.06 9.42
C PRO A 19 7.77 2.97 8.30
N ILE A 20 7.42 2.41 7.12
CA ILE A 20 6.84 3.19 6.03
C ILE A 20 5.40 3.59 6.37
N LEU A 21 4.62 2.69 6.99
CA LEU A 21 3.27 3.01 7.45
C LEU A 21 3.29 4.09 8.55
N ASP A 22 4.26 4.02 9.46
CA ASP A 22 4.43 5.02 10.53
C ASP A 22 4.75 6.41 9.95
N LEU A 23 5.67 6.49 8.98
CA LEU A 23 5.99 7.73 8.27
C LEU A 23 4.78 8.32 7.55
N LEU A 24 3.92 7.46 6.99
CA LEU A 24 2.69 7.87 6.32
C LEU A 24 1.53 8.15 7.31
N LYS A 25 1.72 7.87 8.60
CA LYS A 25 0.69 7.97 9.64
C LYS A 25 -0.57 7.16 9.30
N ILE A 26 -0.35 5.92 8.83
CA ILE A 26 -1.39 4.98 8.44
C ILE A 26 -1.47 3.86 9.49
N ASN A 27 -2.63 3.70 10.10
CA ASN A 27 -2.96 2.54 10.92
C ASN A 27 -3.51 1.43 10.03
N PRO A 28 -2.82 0.28 9.86
CA PRO A 28 -3.22 -0.77 8.92
C PRO A 28 -4.50 -1.52 9.32
N VAL A 29 -5.02 -1.33 10.53
CA VAL A 29 -6.26 -1.94 11.02
C VAL A 29 -7.45 -1.01 10.83
N MET A 30 -7.25 0.29 11.03
CA MET A 30 -8.33 1.28 11.09
C MET A 30 -8.47 2.11 9.81
N ASP A 31 -7.34 2.40 9.14
CA ASP A 31 -7.34 3.27 7.98
C ASP A 31 -7.59 2.50 6.69
N LYS A 32 -8.34 3.11 5.78
CA LYS A 32 -8.52 2.62 4.41
C LYS A 32 -7.48 3.26 3.49
N LEU A 33 -7.14 2.54 2.44
CA LEU A 33 -6.25 3.01 1.37
C LEU A 33 -7.03 3.16 0.08
N GLU A 34 -6.68 4.20 -0.67
CA GLU A 34 -7.13 4.41 -2.04
C GLU A 34 -5.98 4.10 -2.99
N PHE A 35 -6.31 3.35 -4.04
CA PHE A 35 -5.39 2.99 -5.11
C PHE A 35 -5.78 3.73 -6.37
N SER A 36 -4.84 4.45 -6.97
CA SER A 36 -4.97 5.00 -8.31
C SER A 36 -3.82 4.54 -9.20
N VAL A 37 -4.03 4.53 -10.51
CA VAL A 37 -2.98 4.28 -11.50
C VAL A 37 -2.72 5.59 -12.20
N GLU A 38 -1.47 6.06 -12.14
CA GLU A 38 -1.03 7.26 -12.81
C GLU A 38 0.20 6.93 -13.66
N LYS A 39 0.04 6.97 -14.99
CA LYS A 39 1.05 6.53 -15.96
C LYS A 39 1.41 5.06 -15.71
N ASP A 40 2.66 4.79 -15.33
CA ASP A 40 3.19 3.45 -15.06
C ASP A 40 3.35 3.17 -13.55
N CYS A 41 2.69 3.98 -12.70
CA CYS A 41 2.79 3.89 -11.25
C CYS A 41 1.44 3.55 -10.62
N ILE A 42 1.46 2.62 -9.65
CA ILE A 42 0.38 2.48 -8.68
C ILE A 42 0.65 3.48 -7.56
N ILE A 43 -0.29 4.39 -7.34
CA ILE A 43 -0.25 5.36 -6.26
C ILE A 43 -1.19 4.88 -5.15
N VAL A 44 -0.65 4.80 -3.94
CA VAL A 44 -1.40 4.39 -2.75
C VAL A 44 -1.45 5.56 -1.80
N LYS A 45 -2.66 5.99 -1.42
CA LYS A 45 -2.90 7.12 -0.50
C LYS A 45 -3.79 6.66 0.65
N LYS A 46 -3.60 7.26 1.83
CA LYS A 46 -4.59 7.15 2.90
C LYS A 46 -5.91 7.75 2.41
N HIS A 47 -6.98 6.98 2.49
CA HIS A 47 -8.30 7.45 2.12
C HIS A 47 -8.73 8.54 3.12
N LYS A 48 -9.16 9.68 2.59
CA LYS A 48 -9.74 10.77 3.37
C LYS A 48 -11.25 10.70 3.18
N ASN A 49 -11.98 10.47 4.26
CA ASN A 49 -13.42 10.71 4.29
C ASN A 49 -13.70 12.20 4.10
#